data_AF-H5S8S5-F1
#
_entry.id   AF-H5S8S5-F1
#
_cell.length_a   1.000
_cell.length_b   1.000
_cell.length_c   1.000
_cell.angle_alpha   90.00
_cell.angle_beta   90.00
_cell.angle_gamma   90.00
#
_symmetry.space_group_name_H-M   'P 1'
#
loop_
_entity.id
_entity.type
_entity.pdbx_description
1 polymer ?
#
loop_
_entity_poly.entity_id
_entity_poly.type
_entity_poly.pdbx_seq_one_letter_code
_entity_poly.pdbx_strand_id
1 'polypeptide(L)'
;MRTRRQFLVSVAVMLLASCGQLPRSATAESGGVTDGYGPYDYGPSLASPERPSSPSIVTTAPAPSRQLTVTSTGTVEIRIVNFDFEPAEVTVPVGTTLVWRNVSPTTHTVTAKDGAFDSGLL
;
A
#
# COMPACT_ATOMS: atom_id res chain seq x y z
N MET A 1 39.08 13.48 25.55
CA MET A 1 38.03 13.70 26.57
C MET A 1 37.38 15.05 26.35
N ARG A 2 36.18 15.08 25.75
CA ARG A 2 35.25 16.24 25.77
C ARG A 2 33.83 15.69 25.65
N THR A 3 33.28 15.40 26.82
CA THR A 3 31.90 14.98 27.09
C THR A 3 30.95 16.14 26.79
N ARG A 4 29.97 15.94 25.91
CA ARG A 4 28.78 16.81 25.84
C ARG A 4 27.53 15.97 26.07
N ARG A 5 26.92 16.28 27.21
CA ARG A 5 25.69 15.75 27.78
C ARG A 5 24.47 16.22 26.95
N GLN A 6 23.56 15.28 26.74
CA GLN A 6 22.09 15.38 26.81
C GLN A 6 21.39 16.49 26.02
N PHE A 7 20.46 16.10 25.14
CA PHE A 7 19.09 16.62 25.15
C PHE A 7 18.14 15.52 24.63
N LEU A 8 17.58 14.78 25.57
CA LEU A 8 16.29 14.10 25.40
C LEU A 8 15.24 15.21 25.26
N VAL A 9 14.55 15.25 24.13
CA VAL A 9 13.23 15.89 24.04
C VAL A 9 12.28 14.83 23.51
N SER A 10 11.75 14.04 24.45
CA SER A 10 10.54 13.26 24.24
C SER A 10 9.36 14.24 24.18
N VAL A 11 8.63 14.26 23.07
CA VAL A 11 7.24 14.74 23.06
C VAL A 11 6.38 13.58 22.60
N ALA A 12 5.77 12.94 23.59
CA ALA A 12 4.62 12.09 23.39
C ALA A 12 3.35 12.96 23.34
N VAL A 13 2.27 12.34 22.85
CA VAL A 13 0.86 12.75 22.91
C VAL A 13 0.33 13.46 21.66
N MET A 14 -0.44 12.71 20.86
CA MET A 14 -1.83 13.06 20.52
C MET A 14 -2.55 11.81 20.02
N LEU A 15 -3.21 11.12 20.95
CA LEU A 15 -4.32 10.20 20.70
C LEU A 15 -5.55 11.05 20.35
N LEU A 16 -6.11 10.86 19.16
CA LEU A 16 -7.52 11.15 18.91
C LEU A 16 -8.16 9.90 18.33
N ALA A 17 -8.92 9.23 19.19
CA ALA A 17 -9.92 8.26 18.80
C ALA A 17 -11.02 9.00 18.02
N SER A 18 -11.16 8.68 16.74
CA SER A 18 -12.37 9.04 15.98
C SER A 18 -13.26 7.81 15.90
N CYS A 19 -14.27 7.78 16.77
CA CYS A 19 -15.31 6.77 16.78
C CYS A 19 -16.43 7.20 15.81
N GLY A 20 -16.75 6.33 14.86
CA GLY A 20 -18.08 6.12 14.27
C GLY A 20 -18.73 7.24 13.45
N GLN A 21 -19.02 6.96 12.17
CA GLN A 21 -20.40 6.96 11.67
C GLN A 21 -20.51 6.25 10.30
N LEU A 22 -21.26 5.13 10.28
CA LEU A 22 -21.70 4.39 9.09
C LEU A 22 -23.00 5.00 8.51
N PRO A 23 -23.46 4.60 7.30
CA PRO A 23 -23.91 5.48 6.23
C PRO A 23 -25.40 5.87 6.31
N ARG A 24 -25.78 6.99 5.67
CA ARG A 24 -27.18 7.26 5.35
C ARG A 24 -27.51 6.69 3.96
N SER A 25 -28.26 5.60 3.97
CA SER A 25 -28.97 5.05 2.83
C SER A 25 -29.89 6.10 2.21
N ALA A 26 -29.68 6.43 0.95
CA ALA A 26 -30.67 7.17 0.17
C ALA A 26 -31.62 6.16 -0.49
N THR A 27 -32.84 6.10 0.03
CA THR A 27 -33.97 5.39 -0.55
C THR A 27 -34.31 6.05 -1.89
N ALA A 28 -34.17 5.34 -3.00
CA ALA A 28 -34.69 5.78 -4.29
C ALA A 28 -36.22 5.58 -4.30
N GLU A 29 -36.98 6.67 -4.35
CA GLU A 29 -38.43 6.62 -4.57
C GLU A 29 -38.73 6.25 -6.03
N SER A 30 -39.62 5.28 -6.18
CA SER A 30 -40.14 4.77 -7.44
C SER A 30 -41.25 5.68 -7.99
N GLY A 31 -41.18 6.00 -9.28
CA GLY A 31 -42.23 6.73 -9.99
C GLY A 31 -42.55 6.11 -11.34
N GLY A 32 -43.79 5.60 -11.46
CA GLY A 32 -44.63 5.70 -12.67
C GLY A 32 -44.38 4.74 -13.84
N VAL A 33 -45.22 3.70 -13.92
CA VAL A 33 -45.43 2.82 -15.09
C VAL A 33 -46.57 3.36 -15.98
N THR A 34 -46.65 2.87 -17.23
CA THR A 34 -47.75 2.86 -18.25
C THR A 34 -47.45 3.75 -19.49
N ASP A 35 -47.52 3.33 -20.75
CA ASP A 35 -48.02 2.13 -21.45
C ASP A 35 -47.25 1.90 -22.78
N GLY A 36 -47.10 0.66 -23.24
CA GLY A 36 -46.57 0.37 -24.58
C GLY A 36 -46.33 -1.11 -24.86
N TYR A 37 -47.34 -1.77 -25.41
CA TYR A 37 -47.43 -3.21 -25.71
C TYR A 37 -46.23 -3.84 -26.46
N GLY A 38 -45.73 -4.95 -25.91
CA GLY A 38 -44.96 -5.98 -26.62
C GLY A 38 -44.95 -7.27 -25.78
N PRO A 39 -45.42 -8.43 -26.30
CA PRO A 39 -45.55 -9.64 -25.49
C PRO A 39 -44.22 -10.40 -25.55
N TYR A 40 -43.31 -10.11 -24.63
CA TYR A 40 -42.21 -11.01 -24.32
C TYR A 40 -42.54 -11.78 -23.05
N ASP A 41 -43.02 -12.99 -23.29
CA ASP A 41 -43.18 -14.05 -22.31
C ASP A 41 -41.79 -14.47 -21.82
N TYR A 42 -41.26 -13.80 -20.79
CA TYR A 42 -40.08 -14.28 -20.08
C TYR A 42 -40.51 -15.39 -19.11
N GLY A 43 -40.48 -16.62 -19.62
CA GLY A 43 -40.58 -17.84 -18.83
C GLY A 43 -39.51 -17.91 -17.71
N PRO A 44 -39.69 -18.82 -16.74
CA PRO A 44 -38.88 -18.83 -15.52
C PRO A 44 -37.40 -19.14 -15.80
N SER A 45 -36.54 -18.38 -15.09
CA SER A 45 -35.10 -18.51 -14.91
C SER A 45 -34.50 -19.86 -15.29
N LEU A 46 -33.72 -19.88 -16.38
CA LEU A 46 -32.72 -20.93 -16.62
C LEU A 46 -31.39 -20.49 -15.99
N ALA A 47 -30.81 -21.41 -15.24
CA ALA A 47 -29.66 -21.30 -14.35
C ALA A 47 -28.52 -20.37 -14.82
N SER A 48 -27.91 -19.69 -13.84
CA SER A 48 -26.60 -19.05 -13.98
C SER A 48 -25.58 -20.08 -14.50
N PRO A 49 -24.76 -19.78 -15.52
CA PRO A 49 -23.69 -20.67 -15.91
C PRO A 49 -22.73 -20.84 -14.74
N GLU A 50 -22.38 -22.09 -14.47
CA GLU A 50 -21.36 -22.45 -13.48
C GLU A 50 -20.03 -21.80 -13.88
N ARG A 51 -19.46 -20.96 -13.01
CA ARG A 51 -18.18 -20.32 -13.28
C ARG A 51 -17.11 -21.42 -13.36
N PRO A 52 -16.36 -21.56 -14.47
CA PRO A 52 -15.29 -22.56 -14.53
C PRO A 52 -14.28 -22.28 -13.42
N SER A 53 -13.89 -23.34 -12.70
CA SER A 53 -12.86 -23.30 -11.67
C SER A 53 -11.56 -22.75 -12.26
N SER A 54 -11.06 -21.65 -11.67
CA SER A 54 -9.79 -21.04 -12.08
C SER A 54 -8.66 -22.08 -12.03
N PRO A 55 -7.84 -22.22 -13.09
CA PRO A 55 -6.67 -23.08 -13.02
C PRO A 55 -5.70 -22.55 -11.97
N SER A 56 -5.24 -23.41 -11.06
CA SER A 56 -4.15 -23.10 -10.13
C SER A 56 -2.86 -22.96 -10.93
N ILE A 57 -2.43 -21.72 -11.17
CA ILE A 57 -1.08 -21.47 -11.70
C ILE A 57 -0.11 -21.86 -10.58
N VAL A 58 0.72 -22.88 -10.83
CA VAL A 58 1.88 -23.16 -9.99
C VAL A 58 2.87 -22.03 -10.23
N THR A 59 2.83 -21.01 -9.36
CA THR A 59 3.87 -19.99 -9.31
C THR A 59 5.15 -20.64 -8.81
N THR A 60 6.06 -20.97 -9.72
CA THR A 60 7.46 -21.24 -9.39
C THR A 60 7.99 -20.02 -8.63
N ALA A 61 8.41 -20.22 -7.38
CA ALA A 61 8.96 -19.16 -6.55
C ALA A 61 10.19 -18.53 -7.27
N PRO A 62 10.26 -17.19 -7.40
CA PRO A 62 11.42 -16.54 -7.99
C PRO A 62 12.67 -16.88 -7.16
N ALA A 63 13.80 -17.05 -7.85
CA ALA A 63 15.10 -17.23 -7.21
C ALA A 63 15.38 -16.06 -6.23
N PRO A 64 16.03 -16.31 -5.08
CA PRO A 64 16.20 -15.28 -4.05
C PRO A 64 16.98 -14.10 -4.61
N SER A 65 16.31 -12.95 -4.72
CA SER A 65 16.93 -11.64 -4.89
C SER A 65 17.93 -11.40 -3.76
N ARG A 66 19.05 -10.73 -4.05
CA ARG A 66 20.07 -10.40 -3.04
C ARG A 66 19.46 -9.50 -1.97
N GLN A 67 19.01 -10.09 -0.87
CA GLN A 67 18.46 -9.39 0.28
C GLN A 67 19.58 -9.01 1.24
N LEU A 68 19.63 -7.73 1.62
CA LEU A 68 20.53 -7.29 2.68
C LEU A 68 19.81 -7.41 4.02
N THR A 69 20.31 -8.30 4.88
CA THR A 69 19.90 -8.39 6.28
C THR A 69 20.91 -7.65 7.12
N VAL A 70 20.48 -6.58 7.79
CA VAL A 70 21.30 -5.80 8.71
C VAL A 70 20.92 -6.19 10.13
N THR A 71 21.87 -6.68 10.94
CA THR A 71 21.59 -7.23 12.28
C THR A 71 21.80 -6.23 13.42
N SER A 72 22.36 -5.05 13.12
CA SER A 72 22.63 -3.99 14.10
C SER A 72 21.89 -2.71 13.76
N THR A 73 21.42 -1.99 14.77
CA THR A 73 20.86 -0.65 14.58
C THR A 73 21.95 0.33 14.11
N GLY A 74 21.60 1.18 13.16
CA GLY A 74 22.56 2.07 12.51
C GLY A 74 21.93 2.87 11.38
N THR A 75 22.77 3.34 10.46
CA THR A 75 22.32 3.98 9.22
C THR A 75 22.52 3.03 8.04
N VAL A 76 21.48 2.87 7.22
CA VAL A 76 21.55 2.09 5.98
C VAL A 76 21.21 3.00 4.80
N GLU A 77 22.11 3.08 3.83
CA GLU A 77 21.88 3.81 2.59
C GLU A 77 21.19 2.92 1.56
N ILE A 78 20.17 3.46 0.90
CA ILE A 78 19.47 2.88 -0.24
C ILE A 78 19.64 3.83 -1.41
N ARG A 79 20.30 3.37 -2.47
CA ARG A 79 20.51 4.16 -3.69
C ARG A 79 19.34 3.98 -4.65
N ILE A 80 18.91 5.07 -5.26
CA ILE A 80 17.96 5.05 -6.38
C ILE A 80 18.77 5.25 -7.65
N VAL A 81 18.84 4.20 -8.48
CA VAL A 81 19.66 4.17 -9.69
C VAL A 81 18.77 3.81 -10.86
N ASN A 82 18.75 4.66 -11.89
CA ASN A 82 17.86 4.54 -13.04
C ASN A 82 16.37 4.47 -12.63
N PHE A 83 15.80 3.27 -12.52
CA PHE A 83 14.41 3.05 -12.10
C PHE A 83 14.31 1.98 -11.00
N ASP A 84 15.43 1.69 -10.34
CA ASP A 84 15.57 0.63 -9.34
C ASP A 84 16.13 1.15 -8.01
N PHE A 85 15.89 0.38 -6.95
CA PHE A 85 16.51 0.55 -5.65
C PHE A 85 17.66 -0.44 -5.46
N GLU A 86 18.77 0.03 -4.90
CA GLU A 86 19.92 -0.79 -4.55
C GLU A 86 20.27 -0.60 -3.06
N PRO A 87 20.08 -1.62 -2.21
CA PRO A 87 19.48 -2.94 -2.50
C PRO A 87 17.98 -2.85 -2.83
N ALA A 88 17.46 -3.83 -3.57
CA ALA A 88 16.03 -3.93 -3.88
C ALA A 88 15.18 -4.31 -2.66
N GLU A 89 15.78 -5.04 -1.71
CA GLU A 89 15.14 -5.44 -0.47
C GLU A 89 16.12 -5.34 0.70
N VAL A 90 15.67 -4.75 1.80
CA VAL A 90 16.43 -4.64 3.04
C VAL A 90 15.55 -5.01 4.22
N THR A 91 16.10 -5.81 5.14
CA THR A 91 15.49 -6.08 6.44
C THR A 91 16.37 -5.46 7.52
N VAL A 92 15.78 -4.57 8.32
CA VAL A 92 16.48 -3.82 9.36
C VAL A 92 15.77 -3.93 10.71
N PRO A 93 16.49 -3.91 11.84
CA PRO A 93 15.85 -3.86 13.16
C PRO A 93 15.16 -2.51 13.37
N VAL A 94 14.14 -2.51 14.23
CA VAL A 94 13.49 -1.28 14.68
C VAL A 94 14.51 -0.33 15.29
N GLY A 95 14.39 0.97 14.95
CA GLY A 95 15.34 2.01 15.36
C GLY A 95 16.50 2.23 14.37
N THR A 96 16.52 1.53 13.22
CA THR A 96 17.45 1.83 12.12
C THR A 96 17.03 3.08 11.37
N THR A 97 17.99 3.93 11.02
CA THR A 97 17.80 5.08 10.13
C THR A 97 18.07 4.65 8.69
N LEU A 98 17.08 4.83 7.81
CA LEU A 98 17.26 4.64 6.37
C LEU A 98 17.59 5.99 5.71
N VAL A 99 18.57 6.00 4.81
CA VAL A 99 18.95 7.16 3.99
C VAL A 99 18.74 6.80 2.54
N TRP A 100 17.75 7.43 1.91
CA TRP A 100 17.55 7.30 0.47
C TRP A 100 18.36 8.34 -0.27
N ARG A 101 19.08 7.90 -1.30
CA ARG A 101 19.90 8.79 -2.12
C ARG A 101 19.57 8.58 -3.59
N ASN A 102 19.00 9.60 -4.21
CA ASN A 102 18.91 9.65 -5.67
C ASN A 102 20.30 9.90 -6.26
N VAL A 103 20.78 8.95 -7.06
CA VAL A 103 22.07 9.06 -7.78
C VAL A 103 21.87 8.98 -9.29
N SER A 104 20.61 9.01 -9.74
CA SER A 104 20.19 9.04 -11.13
C SER A 104 19.94 10.50 -11.57
N PRO A 105 19.99 10.81 -12.88
CA PRO A 105 19.64 12.14 -13.38
C PRO A 105 18.12 12.39 -13.36
N THR A 106 17.31 11.34 -13.22
CA THR A 106 15.85 11.42 -13.15
C THR A 106 15.44 11.69 -11.71
N THR A 107 14.49 12.60 -11.52
CA THR A 107 13.91 12.84 -10.19
C THR A 107 13.05 11.66 -9.75
N HIS A 108 13.20 11.25 -8.49
CA HIS A 108 12.44 10.14 -7.91
C HIS A 108 11.73 10.54 -6.62
N THR A 109 10.83 9.68 -6.15
CA THR A 109 10.22 9.76 -4.82
C THR A 109 10.36 8.43 -4.10
N VAL A 110 10.17 8.45 -2.79
CA VAL A 110 10.05 7.26 -1.94
C VAL A 110 8.79 7.42 -1.11
N THR A 111 7.81 6.55 -1.36
CA THR A 111 6.50 6.59 -0.71
C THR A 111 6.25 5.25 -0.03
N ALA A 112 5.87 5.29 1.24
CA ALA A 112 5.48 4.09 1.96
C ALA A 112 4.10 3.60 1.50
N LYS A 113 3.93 2.29 1.31
CA LYS A 113 2.66 1.70 0.84
C LYS A 113 1.49 1.95 1.80
N ASP A 114 1.78 2.05 3.09
CA ASP A 114 0.82 2.35 4.16
C ASP A 114 0.60 3.85 4.37
N GLY A 115 1.28 4.71 3.61
CA GLY A 115 1.19 6.15 3.72
C GLY A 115 1.94 6.75 4.92
N ALA A 116 2.81 5.99 5.59
CA ALA A 116 3.55 6.48 6.75
C ALA A 116 4.53 7.63 6.41
N PHE A 117 5.04 7.68 5.18
CA PHE A 117 5.88 8.77 4.70
C PHE A 117 5.85 8.91 3.17
N ASP A 118 6.19 10.12 2.72
CA ASP A 118 6.54 10.45 1.35
C ASP A 118 7.77 11.38 1.40
N SER A 119 8.82 11.07 0.64
CA SER A 119 10.05 11.88 0.61
C SER A 119 9.88 13.21 -0.13
N GLY A 120 8.82 13.38 -0.92
CA GLY A 120 8.78 14.34 -2.01
C GLY A 120 9.81 14.00 -3.09
N LEU A 121 10.05 14.97 -3.97
CA LEU A 121 11.05 14.86 -5.04
C LEU A 121 12.47 14.83 -4.47
N LEU A 122 13.25 13.83 -4.87
CA LEU A 122 14.66 13.61 -4.52
C LEU A 122 15.61 13.90 -5.67
#